data_AF-A0A820ULS4-F1
#
_entry.id   AF-A0A820ULS4-F1
#
_cell.length_a   1.000
_cell.length_b   1.000
_cell.length_c   1.000
_cell.angle_alpha   90.00
_cell.angle_beta   90.00
_cell.angle_gamma   90.00
#
_symmetry.space_group_name_H-M   'P 1'
#
loop_
_entity.id
_entity.type
_entity.pdbx_description
1 polymer ?
#
loop_
_entity_poly.entity_id
_entity_poly.type
_entity_poly.pdbx_seq_one_letter_code
_entity_poly.pdbx_strand_id
1 'polypeptide(L)'
;MVSIPRLVTGQLLMLGDNTTNFEVQKITEISFRSDWWEHNPGTGANLVWMLQIELYRSLATNNRTGIEQGFTRMWQDIVVSPLGGQGIQNDWSYHFQRTQLLSGDAWMITNDRWDWQSIGRAIDRPDNLKMNLFSFADRIENKPDAVLLIGNKHFYTSDYQVHRRANWTTAIKMQSI
;
A
#
# COMPACT_ATOMS: atom_id res chain seq x y z
N MET A 1 9.22 -4.89 -14.39
CA MET A 1 8.99 -5.88 -13.32
C MET A 1 7.58 -5.84 -12.74
N VAL A 2 6.86 -4.70 -12.70
CA VAL A 2 5.51 -4.65 -12.06
C VAL A 2 4.37 -4.30 -13.03
N SER A 3 4.39 -3.12 -13.68
CA SER A 3 3.19 -2.58 -14.36
C SER A 3 2.63 -3.48 -15.46
N ILE A 4 3.47 -3.91 -16.40
CA ILE A 4 3.05 -4.77 -17.51
C ILE A 4 2.63 -6.16 -17.00
N PRO A 5 3.46 -6.89 -16.22
CA PRO A 5 3.05 -8.18 -15.66
C PRO A 5 1.74 -8.14 -14.87
N ARG A 6 1.50 -7.09 -14.07
CA ARG A 6 0.24 -6.92 -13.31
C ARG A 6 -0.98 -6.75 -14.20
N LEU A 7 -0.86 -5.97 -15.28
CA LEU A 7 -1.97 -5.78 -16.21
C LEU A 7 -2.32 -7.09 -16.93
N VAL A 8 -1.32 -7.78 -17.49
CA VAL A 8 -1.57 -8.98 -18.31
C VAL A 8 -2.01 -10.18 -17.48
N THR A 9 -1.50 -10.34 -16.25
CA THR A 9 -1.96 -11.42 -15.34
C THR A 9 -3.36 -11.17 -14.82
N GLY A 10 -3.74 -9.90 -14.61
CA GLY A 10 -5.13 -9.56 -14.30
C GLY A 10 -6.08 -9.90 -15.46
N GLN A 11 -5.68 -9.62 -16.70
CA GLN A 11 -6.44 -10.01 -17.89
C GLN A 11 -6.56 -11.53 -18.02
N LEU A 12 -5.47 -12.27 -17.81
CA LEU A 12 -5.47 -13.73 -17.81
C LEU A 12 -6.48 -14.29 -16.79
N LEU A 13 -6.49 -13.75 -15.57
CA LEU A 13 -7.44 -14.17 -14.54
C LEU A 13 -8.90 -13.87 -14.92
N MET A 14 -9.17 -12.70 -15.54
CA MET A 14 -10.53 -12.31 -15.95
C MET A 14 -11.06 -13.13 -17.13
N LEU A 15 -10.19 -13.47 -18.08
CA LEU A 15 -10.59 -14.22 -19.27
C LEU A 15 -10.79 -15.72 -18.97
N GLY A 16 -10.08 -16.27 -17.98
CA GLY A 16 -10.25 -17.66 -17.52
C GLY A 16 -10.18 -18.65 -18.68
N ASP A 17 -11.22 -19.48 -18.82
CA ASP A 17 -11.32 -20.54 -19.83
C ASP A 17 -11.39 -20.02 -21.28
N ASN A 18 -11.61 -18.72 -21.50
CA ASN A 18 -11.59 -18.11 -22.84
C ASN A 18 -10.17 -17.81 -23.35
N THR A 19 -9.12 -18.13 -22.59
CA THR A 19 -7.74 -17.94 -23.02
C THR A 19 -7.18 -19.18 -23.73
N THR A 20 -6.40 -18.95 -24.78
CA THR A 20 -5.70 -20.04 -25.47
C THR A 20 -4.49 -20.50 -24.66
N ASN A 21 -4.08 -21.76 -24.83
CA ASN A 21 -2.85 -22.29 -24.21
C ASN A 21 -1.61 -21.45 -24.52
N PHE A 22 -1.53 -20.87 -25.72
CA PHE A 22 -0.45 -19.98 -26.11
C PHE A 22 -0.44 -18.69 -25.27
N GLU A 23 -1.59 -18.07 -25.06
CA GLU A 23 -1.72 -16.86 -24.24
C GLU A 23 -1.39 -17.13 -22.77
N VAL A 24 -1.91 -18.24 -22.22
CA VAL A 24 -1.59 -18.69 -20.85
C VAL A 24 -0.07 -18.82 -20.69
N GLN A 25 0.59 -19.50 -21.63
CA GLN A 25 2.04 -19.70 -21.59
C GLN A 25 2.80 -18.37 -21.66
N LYS A 26 2.46 -17.49 -22.62
CA LYS A 26 3.18 -16.22 -22.81
C LYS A 26 2.97 -15.24 -21.66
N ILE A 27 1.76 -15.15 -21.14
CA ILE A 27 1.48 -14.30 -19.98
C ILE A 27 2.17 -14.84 -18.74
N THR A 28 2.22 -16.17 -18.58
CA THR A 28 2.97 -16.83 -17.51
C THR A 28 4.46 -16.48 -17.59
N GLU A 29 5.10 -16.60 -18.76
CA GLU A 29 6.49 -16.18 -18.97
C GLU A 29 6.73 -14.70 -18.62
N ILE A 30 5.81 -13.80 -19.02
CA ILE A 30 5.90 -12.38 -18.70
C ILE A 30 5.78 -12.14 -17.19
N SER A 31 4.92 -12.90 -16.50
CA SER A 31 4.71 -12.77 -15.06
C SER A 31 5.94 -13.13 -14.23
N PHE A 32 6.81 -14.03 -14.73
CA PHE A 32 8.06 -14.39 -14.07
C PHE A 32 9.08 -13.24 -14.05
N ARG A 33 8.85 -12.16 -14.81
CA ARG A 33 9.61 -10.89 -14.65
C ARG A 33 9.29 -10.17 -13.33
N SER A 34 8.31 -10.65 -12.57
CA SER A 34 8.02 -10.23 -11.20
C SER A 34 8.65 -11.24 -10.24
N ASP A 35 9.97 -11.34 -10.30
CA ASP A 35 10.86 -12.27 -9.60
C ASP A 35 11.10 -11.88 -8.13
N TRP A 36 10.02 -11.79 -7.35
CA TRP A 36 10.07 -11.30 -5.96
C TRP A 36 10.97 -12.13 -5.03
N TRP A 37 11.26 -13.38 -5.40
CA TRP A 37 12.15 -14.30 -4.69
C TRP A 37 13.64 -14.06 -4.97
N GLU A 38 13.99 -13.52 -6.15
CA GLU A 38 15.37 -13.28 -6.58
C GLU A 38 15.78 -11.81 -6.43
N HIS A 39 14.88 -10.88 -6.75
CA HIS A 39 15.21 -9.45 -6.82
C HIS A 39 15.21 -8.73 -5.46
N ASN A 40 14.88 -9.40 -4.35
CA ASN A 40 14.61 -8.83 -3.03
C ASN A 40 13.93 -7.44 -3.14
N PRO A 41 12.65 -7.37 -3.54
CA PRO A 41 11.96 -6.11 -3.83
C PRO A 41 11.76 -5.19 -2.62
N GLY A 42 12.29 -5.59 -1.45
CA GLY A 42 12.11 -4.93 -0.18
C GLY A 42 10.79 -5.30 0.48
N THR A 43 10.17 -4.30 1.10
CA THR A 43 8.88 -4.37 1.79
C THR A 43 7.87 -3.45 1.10
N GLY A 44 6.59 -3.52 1.46
CA GLY A 44 5.62 -2.53 1.05
C GLY A 44 5.01 -2.72 -0.33
N ALA A 45 4.63 -1.59 -0.94
CA ALA A 45 3.83 -1.58 -2.17
C ALA A 45 4.48 -2.39 -3.31
N ASN A 46 5.80 -2.29 -3.50
CA ASN A 46 6.50 -3.03 -4.54
C ASN A 46 6.38 -4.54 -4.36
N LEU A 47 6.63 -5.03 -3.14
CA LEU A 47 6.48 -6.43 -2.81
C LEU A 47 5.02 -6.88 -3.00
N VAL A 48 4.06 -6.14 -2.44
CA VAL A 48 2.64 -6.49 -2.54
C VAL A 48 2.18 -6.54 -3.99
N TRP A 49 2.63 -5.61 -4.85
CA TRP A 49 2.32 -5.67 -6.28
C TRP A 49 2.93 -6.87 -6.98
N MET A 50 4.14 -7.30 -6.60
CA MET A 50 4.74 -8.52 -7.16
C MET A 50 4.03 -9.79 -6.67
N LEU A 51 3.62 -9.83 -5.42
CA LEU A 51 2.83 -10.94 -4.88
C LEU A 51 1.40 -10.96 -5.47
N GLN A 52 0.82 -9.82 -5.82
CA GLN A 52 -0.44 -9.77 -6.56
C GLN A 52 -0.30 -10.47 -7.92
N ILE A 53 0.82 -10.26 -8.61
CA ILE A 53 1.12 -10.92 -9.90
C ILE A 53 1.29 -12.42 -9.71
N GLU A 54 1.99 -12.85 -8.66
CA GLU A 54 2.11 -14.26 -8.25
C GLU A 54 0.73 -14.90 -8.05
N LEU A 55 -0.14 -14.26 -7.27
CA LEU A 55 -1.48 -14.77 -6.98
C LEU A 55 -2.34 -14.85 -8.24
N TYR A 56 -2.32 -13.83 -9.10
CA TYR A 56 -3.09 -13.83 -10.34
C TYR A 56 -2.64 -14.92 -11.30
N ARG A 57 -1.32 -15.08 -11.51
CA ARG A 57 -0.79 -16.21 -12.30
C ARG A 57 -1.22 -17.53 -11.68
N SER A 58 -1.07 -17.68 -10.36
CA SER A 58 -1.28 -18.95 -9.69
C SER A 58 -2.74 -19.38 -9.68
N LEU A 59 -3.67 -18.43 -9.54
CA LEU A 59 -5.10 -18.68 -9.70
C LEU A 59 -5.44 -19.09 -11.13
N ALA A 60 -4.90 -18.38 -12.13
CA ALA A 60 -5.17 -18.70 -13.53
C ALA A 60 -4.57 -20.05 -14.00
N THR A 61 -3.52 -20.53 -13.33
CA THR A 61 -2.82 -21.79 -13.69
C THR A 61 -3.07 -22.92 -12.70
N ASN A 62 -3.99 -22.74 -11.74
CA ASN A 62 -4.26 -23.69 -10.64
C ASN A 62 -3.01 -24.11 -9.85
N ASN A 63 -2.02 -23.21 -9.74
CA ASN A 63 -0.78 -23.44 -9.01
C ASN A 63 -0.95 -23.15 -7.51
N ARG A 64 -1.35 -24.16 -6.75
CA ARG A 64 -1.54 -24.03 -5.29
C ARG A 64 -0.28 -23.58 -4.55
N THR A 65 0.89 -24.05 -4.95
CA THR A 65 2.17 -23.69 -4.31
C THR A 65 2.43 -22.18 -4.40
N GLY A 66 2.20 -21.58 -5.57
CA GLY A 66 2.37 -20.14 -5.76
C GLY A 66 1.38 -19.31 -4.93
N ILE A 67 0.15 -19.81 -4.73
CA ILE A 67 -0.84 -19.19 -3.83
C ILE A 67 -0.34 -19.19 -2.38
N GLU A 68 0.08 -20.35 -1.88
CA GLU A 68 0.56 -20.52 -0.51
C GLU A 68 1.80 -19.66 -0.23
N GLN A 69 2.76 -19.66 -1.16
CA GLN A 69 3.96 -18.82 -1.07
C GLN A 69 3.62 -17.32 -1.11
N GLY A 70 2.73 -16.91 -2.01
CA GLY A 70 2.31 -15.52 -2.18
C GLY A 70 1.70 -14.95 -0.89
N PHE A 71 0.73 -15.65 -0.32
CA PHE A 71 0.10 -15.24 0.95
C PHE A 71 1.06 -15.30 2.14
N THR A 72 1.87 -16.36 2.23
CA THR A 72 2.86 -16.49 3.32
C THR A 72 3.83 -15.32 3.32
N ARG A 73 4.38 -14.96 2.15
CA ARG A 73 5.31 -13.84 2.04
C ARG A 73 4.64 -12.49 2.30
N MET A 74 3.37 -12.33 1.89
CA MET A 74 2.60 -11.12 2.18
C MET A 74 2.42 -10.93 3.69
N TRP A 75 2.11 -12.01 4.42
CA TRP A 75 1.92 -11.96 5.86
C TRP A 75 3.20 -11.61 6.62
N GLN A 76 4.35 -12.09 6.16
CA GLN A 76 5.65 -11.74 6.73
C GLN A 76 5.98 -10.24 6.64
N ASP A 77 5.31 -9.49 5.76
CA ASP A 77 5.50 -8.05 5.60
C ASP A 77 4.66 -7.22 6.59
N ILE A 78 3.66 -7.84 7.23
CA ILE A 78 2.81 -7.19 8.23
C ILE A 78 3.47 -7.28 9.60
N VAL A 79 4.61 -6.59 9.73
CA VAL A 79 5.39 -6.53 10.97
C VAL A 79 5.74 -5.08 11.29
N VAL A 80 5.84 -4.78 12.59
CA VAL A 80 6.38 -3.50 13.04
C VAL A 80 7.90 -3.56 12.90
N SER A 81 8.44 -2.68 12.09
CA SER A 81 9.87 -2.55 11.83
C SER A 81 10.59 -1.87 13.01
N PRO A 82 11.86 -2.24 13.26
CA PRO A 82 12.72 -1.49 14.18
C PRO A 82 12.87 -0.03 13.74
N LEU A 83 13.22 0.85 14.70
CA LEU A 83 13.46 2.27 14.42
C LEU A 83 14.47 2.46 13.27
N GLY A 84 14.09 3.24 12.26
CA GLY A 84 14.90 3.49 11.06
C GLY A 84 14.78 2.44 9.96
N GLY A 85 14.02 1.36 10.18
CA GLY A 85 13.68 0.37 9.15
C GLY A 85 12.56 0.85 8.22
N GLN A 86 12.44 0.25 7.04
CA GLN A 86 11.29 0.47 6.16
C GLN A 86 10.09 -0.35 6.63
N GLY A 87 8.88 0.15 6.42
CA GLY A 87 7.63 -0.50 6.84
C GLY A 87 6.92 0.26 7.96
N ILE A 88 6.04 -0.46 8.67
CA ILE A 88 5.21 0.07 9.76
C ILE A 88 6.11 0.34 10.97
N GLN A 89 6.05 1.54 11.54
CA GLN A 89 6.80 1.89 12.74
C GLN A 89 5.95 1.72 14.01
N ASN A 90 6.60 1.77 15.17
CA ASN A 90 5.95 1.65 16.48
C ASN A 90 4.95 2.78 16.80
N ASP A 91 5.06 3.93 16.15
CA ASP A 91 4.12 5.05 16.24
C ASP A 91 2.99 5.01 15.19
N TRP A 92 2.95 3.94 14.39
CA TRP A 92 2.03 3.69 13.28
C TRP A 92 2.22 4.59 12.05
N SER A 93 3.37 5.25 11.93
CA SER A 93 3.82 5.79 10.65
C SER A 93 4.29 4.67 9.70
N TYR A 94 4.32 4.96 8.41
CA TYR A 94 4.85 4.05 7.40
C TYR A 94 6.01 4.69 6.64
N HIS A 95 7.17 4.03 6.70
CA HIS A 95 8.43 4.48 6.09
C HIS A 95 8.71 3.69 4.82
N PHE A 96 9.06 4.38 3.74
CA PHE A 96 9.48 3.71 2.51
C PHE A 96 10.55 4.54 1.80
N GLN A 97 11.52 3.88 1.14
CA GLN A 97 12.74 4.54 0.62
C GLN A 97 13.51 5.31 1.72
N ARG A 98 13.88 4.62 2.80
CA ARG A 98 14.47 5.14 4.07
C ARG A 98 13.38 5.66 5.02
N THR A 99 13.69 6.68 5.83
CA THR A 99 12.81 7.28 6.85
C THR A 99 11.72 8.19 6.27
N GLN A 100 11.49 8.14 4.95
CA GLN A 100 10.50 9.00 4.32
C GLN A 100 9.09 8.52 4.67
N LEU A 101 8.33 9.41 5.32
CA LEU A 101 6.89 9.24 5.51
C LEU A 101 6.18 9.33 4.15
N LEU A 102 5.53 8.23 3.76
CA LEU A 102 4.79 8.11 2.51
C LEU A 102 3.31 7.71 2.71
N SER A 103 2.95 7.21 3.89
CA SER A 103 1.57 7.01 4.34
C SER A 103 1.53 6.77 5.85
N GLY A 104 0.32 6.75 6.43
CA GLY A 104 0.14 6.49 7.85
C GLY A 104 -1.33 6.51 8.27
N ASP A 105 -1.54 6.45 9.59
CA ASP A 105 -2.83 6.41 10.29
C ASP A 105 -3.84 7.48 9.81
N ALA A 106 -5.13 7.31 10.15
CA ALA A 106 -6.24 8.20 9.79
C ALA A 106 -6.02 9.69 10.16
N TRP A 107 -5.09 9.94 11.08
CA TRP A 107 -4.57 11.26 11.47
C TRP A 107 -3.89 12.05 10.34
N MET A 108 -3.53 11.41 9.23
CA MET A 108 -2.96 12.07 8.04
C MET A 108 -4.01 12.39 6.97
N ILE A 109 -5.30 12.20 7.23
CA ILE A 109 -6.38 12.50 6.26
C ILE A 109 -7.38 13.54 6.81
N THR A 110 -7.55 14.66 6.12
CA THR A 110 -8.48 15.74 6.49
C THR A 110 -9.46 15.99 5.34
N ASN A 111 -10.77 16.05 5.63
CA ASN A 111 -11.83 16.25 4.62
C ASN A 111 -11.64 15.37 3.38
N ASP A 112 -11.44 14.07 3.62
CA ASP A 112 -11.26 13.04 2.59
C ASP A 112 -10.05 13.23 1.69
N ARG A 113 -9.07 14.05 2.12
CA ARG A 113 -7.81 14.26 1.42
C ARG A 113 -6.64 13.92 2.32
N TRP A 114 -5.68 13.18 1.80
CA TRP A 114 -4.39 13.02 2.47
C TRP A 114 -3.75 14.38 2.65
N ASP A 115 -3.14 14.59 3.81
CA ASP A 115 -2.25 15.72 4.02
C ASP A 115 -1.11 15.61 3.01
N TRP A 116 -0.92 16.68 2.24
CA TRP A 116 0.13 16.78 1.23
C TRP A 116 1.54 16.55 1.79
N GLN A 117 1.73 16.79 3.09
CA GLN A 117 2.98 16.50 3.78
C GLN A 117 3.26 14.98 3.92
N SER A 118 2.24 14.14 3.83
CA SER A 118 2.36 12.68 4.03
C SER A 118 2.54 11.85 2.75
N ILE A 119 2.32 12.44 1.56
CA ILE A 119 2.28 11.71 0.27
C ILE A 119 3.60 11.76 -0.53
N GLY A 120 4.62 12.44 0.01
CA GLY A 120 5.94 12.58 -0.62
C GLY A 120 5.87 13.14 -2.03
N ARG A 121 6.59 12.51 -2.98
CA ARG A 121 6.63 12.96 -4.38
C ARG A 121 5.29 12.86 -5.10
N ALA A 122 4.28 12.16 -4.57
CA ALA A 122 2.98 12.05 -5.23
C ALA A 122 2.19 13.37 -5.24
N ILE A 123 2.67 14.42 -4.56
CA ILE A 123 2.10 15.78 -4.61
C ILE A 123 2.03 16.36 -6.03
N ASP A 124 2.89 15.89 -6.95
CA ASP A 124 2.93 16.33 -8.34
C ASP A 124 1.99 15.53 -9.26
N ARG A 125 1.23 14.58 -8.72
CA ARG A 125 0.33 13.69 -9.49
C ARG A 125 -1.13 14.03 -9.21
N PRO A 126 -1.97 14.16 -10.26
CA PRO A 126 -3.36 14.56 -10.09
C PRO A 126 -4.26 13.49 -9.44
N ASP A 127 -3.81 12.24 -9.31
CA ASP A 127 -4.65 11.14 -8.83
C ASP A 127 -3.90 10.27 -7.81
N ASN A 128 -4.43 10.16 -6.58
CA ASN A 128 -4.36 8.97 -5.71
C ASN A 128 -5.02 9.25 -4.35
N LEU A 129 -6.31 8.91 -4.22
CA LEU A 129 -7.05 9.07 -2.97
C LEU A 129 -7.91 7.85 -2.67
N LYS A 130 -7.51 7.09 -1.62
CA LYS A 130 -8.24 6.14 -0.73
C LYS A 130 -7.26 5.02 -0.29
N MET A 131 -7.26 4.46 0.93
CA MET A 131 -8.31 4.22 1.93
C MET A 131 -7.75 3.81 3.32
N ASN A 132 -8.61 3.91 4.36
CA ASN A 132 -8.62 3.09 5.58
C ASN A 132 -10.11 2.78 5.91
N LEU A 133 -10.50 1.57 6.31
CA LEU A 133 -11.72 1.00 5.70
C LEU A 133 -13.12 1.18 6.32
N PHE A 134 -13.32 1.58 7.59
CA PHE A 134 -14.70 1.67 8.12
C PHE A 134 -15.01 2.97 8.87
N SER A 135 -14.24 3.34 9.89
CA SER A 135 -14.46 4.63 10.57
C SER A 135 -14.09 5.84 9.71
N PHE A 136 -13.13 5.67 8.78
CA PHE A 136 -12.81 6.68 7.78
C PHE A 136 -13.83 6.70 6.64
N ALA A 137 -14.35 5.54 6.23
CA ALA A 137 -15.45 5.48 5.26
C ALA A 137 -16.69 6.21 5.79
N ASP A 138 -17.06 6.00 7.06
CA ASP A 138 -18.17 6.71 7.70
C ASP A 138 -17.96 8.24 7.76
N ARG A 139 -16.72 8.69 7.96
CA ARG A 139 -16.35 10.12 7.92
C ARG A 139 -16.41 10.71 6.50
N ILE A 140 -15.93 9.99 5.48
CA ILE A 140 -16.08 10.39 4.07
C ILE A 140 -17.56 10.49 3.69
N GLU A 141 -18.36 9.52 4.15
CA GLU A 141 -19.79 9.45 3.86
C GLU A 141 -20.63 10.41 4.73
N ASN A 142 -20.00 11.23 5.58
CA ASN A 142 -20.65 12.16 6.51
C ASN A 142 -21.76 11.51 7.36
N LYS A 143 -21.54 10.27 7.82
CA LYS A 143 -22.51 9.61 8.70
C LYS A 143 -22.62 10.37 10.04
N PRO A 144 -23.83 10.53 10.59
CA PRO A 144 -24.07 11.33 11.79
C PRO A 144 -23.34 10.80 13.04
N ASP A 145 -23.08 9.50 13.10
CA ASP A 145 -22.40 8.84 14.23
C ASP A 145 -20.88 8.66 14.02
N ALA A 146 -20.33 9.24 12.95
CA ALA A 146 -18.91 9.11 12.65
C ALA A 146 -18.07 9.83 13.72
N VAL A 147 -17.30 9.06 14.49
CA VAL A 147 -16.43 9.63 15.53
C VAL A 147 -15.37 10.55 14.91
N LEU A 148 -15.37 11.81 15.35
CA LEU A 148 -14.38 12.81 14.96
C LEU A 148 -13.00 12.49 15.56
N LEU A 149 -11.95 12.67 14.76
CA LEU A 149 -10.56 12.60 15.21
C LEU A 149 -10.14 13.98 15.73
N ILE A 150 -10.33 14.24 17.04
CA ILE A 150 -9.93 15.48 17.71
C ILE A 150 -8.76 15.18 18.65
N GLY A 151 -7.74 16.03 18.65
CA GLY A 151 -6.59 15.88 19.56
C GLY A 151 -5.26 16.18 18.90
N ASN A 152 -4.20 15.69 19.52
CA ASN A 152 -2.83 15.78 19.02
C ASN A 152 -2.30 14.38 18.76
N LYS A 153 -1.64 14.18 17.62
CA LYS A 153 -0.89 12.96 17.33
C LYS A 153 0.48 13.34 16.82
N HIS A 154 1.51 12.81 17.48
CA HIS A 154 2.91 13.00 17.12
C HIS A 154 3.46 11.66 16.61
N PHE A 155 4.08 11.70 15.44
CA PHE A 155 4.75 10.59 14.77
C PHE A 155 6.25 10.88 14.81
N TYR A 156 6.88 10.59 15.96
CA TYR A 156 8.26 10.95 16.24
C TYR A 156 9.26 10.23 15.33
N THR A 157 8.90 9.08 14.76
CA THR A 157 9.79 8.37 13.83
C THR A 157 9.80 9.02 12.44
N SER A 158 8.85 9.90 12.15
CA SER A 158 8.63 10.53 10.85
C SER A 158 8.71 12.06 10.87
N ASP A 159 9.13 12.66 12.00
CA ASP A 159 9.17 14.10 12.19
C ASP A 159 7.85 14.81 11.83
N TYR A 160 6.72 14.16 12.13
CA TYR A 160 5.41 14.65 11.71
C TYR A 160 4.47 14.76 12.90
N GLN A 161 3.76 15.89 12.99
CA GLN A 161 2.75 16.11 14.02
C GLN A 161 1.50 16.72 13.42
N VAL A 162 0.36 16.24 13.91
CA VAL A 162 -0.94 16.78 13.53
C VAL A 162 -1.76 17.11 14.77
N HIS A 163 -2.45 18.23 14.70
CA HIS A 163 -3.40 18.70 15.69
C HIS A 163 -4.73 18.96 15.02
N ARG A 164 -5.80 18.38 15.59
CA ARG A 164 -7.15 18.45 15.07
C ARG A 164 -8.10 19.05 16.10
N ARG A 165 -8.99 19.90 15.60
CA ARG A 165 -10.15 20.46 16.28
C ARG A 165 -11.38 20.23 15.41
N ALA A 166 -12.56 20.50 15.96
CA ALA A 166 -13.83 20.24 15.27
C ALA A 166 -13.93 20.96 13.90
N ASN A 167 -13.28 22.11 13.74
CA ASN A 167 -13.41 22.99 12.58
C ASN A 167 -12.08 23.31 11.87
N TRP A 168 -10.94 22.82 12.37
CA TRP A 168 -9.64 23.03 11.73
C TRP A 168 -8.64 21.94 12.09
N THR A 169 -7.67 21.75 11.20
CA THR A 169 -6.53 20.86 11.37
C THR A 169 -5.27 21.64 11.03
N THR A 170 -4.20 21.44 11.80
CA THR A 170 -2.85 21.86 11.42
C THR A 170 -1.91 20.68 11.49
N ALA A 171 -0.94 20.66 10.59
CA ALA A 171 0.11 19.66 10.58
C ALA A 171 1.47 20.32 10.31
N ILE A 172 2.49 19.80 10.98
CA ILE A 172 3.87 20.23 10.82
C ILE A 172 4.69 18.99 10.45
N LYS A 173 5.38 19.09 9.32
CA LYS A 173 6.41 18.15 8.90
C LYS A 173 7.78 18.79 9.04
N MET A 174 8.63 18.13 9.77
CA MET A 174 10.03 18.48 9.96
C MET A 174 10.90 17.41 9.31
N GLN A 175 12.21 17.56 9.45
CA GLN A 175 13.19 16.57 9.00
C GLN A 175 14.38 16.61 9.96
N SER A 176 14.76 15.45 10.50
CA SER A 176 15.94 15.22 11.32
C SER A 176 17.00 14.41 10.55
N ILE A 177 18.18 14.30 11.16
CA ILE A 177 19.30 13.46 10.69
C ILE A 177 19.05 12.00 11.07
#